data_AF-A0A2R6C8V7-F1
#
_entry.id   AF-A0A2R6C8V7-F1
#
_cell.length_a   1.000
_cell.length_b   1.000
_cell.length_c   1.000
_cell.angle_alpha   90.00
_cell.angle_beta   90.00
_cell.angle_gamma   90.00
#
_symmetry.space_group_name_H-M   'P 1'
#
loop_
_entity.id
_entity.type
_entity.pdbx_description
1 polymer ?
#
loop_
_entity_poly.entity_id
_entity_poly.type
_entity_poly.pdbx_seq_one_letter_code
_entity_poly.pdbx_strand_id
1 'polypeptide(L)'
;MVRTPLYPVYADRARFIDFYGWEMPVWFSSIEREHMAVRRNAGVFDISHMKRTYVRGKRAADYLDYLCGAKPSALKKGRLAYTHVLNERGA
;
A
#
# COMPACT_ATOMS: atom_id res chain seq x y z
N MET A 1 4.62 3.05 -18.78
CA MET A 1 4.23 2.62 -17.42
C MET A 1 5.35 2.96 -16.44
N VAL A 2 5.00 3.30 -15.21
CA VAL A 2 5.97 3.56 -14.12
C VAL A 2 6.46 2.22 -13.56
N ARG A 3 7.74 2.13 -13.20
CA ARG A 3 8.35 0.93 -12.61
C ARG A 3 8.69 1.18 -11.15
N THR A 4 8.56 0.15 -10.33
CA THR A 4 8.99 0.19 -8.93
C THR A 4 10.52 0.10 -8.83
N PRO A 5 11.12 0.54 -7.71
CA PRO A 5 12.56 0.37 -7.48
C PRO A 5 13.02 -1.09 -7.50
N LEU A 6 12.13 -2.05 -7.24
CA LEU A 6 12.45 -3.48 -7.24
C LEU A 6 12.29 -4.14 -8.62
N TYR A 7 11.76 -3.44 -9.63
CA TYR A 7 11.61 -3.97 -10.99
C TYR A 7 12.87 -4.68 -11.52
N PRO A 8 14.09 -4.09 -11.42
CA PRO A 8 15.30 -4.73 -11.95
C PRO A 8 15.67 -6.05 -11.24
N VAL A 9 15.16 -6.29 -10.03
CA VAL A 9 15.48 -7.49 -9.23
C VAL A 9 14.81 -8.74 -9.77
N TYR A 10 13.66 -8.60 -10.43
CA TYR A 10 12.81 -9.74 -10.79
C TYR A 10 12.20 -9.65 -12.20
N ALA A 11 12.64 -8.69 -13.02
CA ALA A 11 12.08 -8.43 -14.34
C ALA A 11 12.08 -9.65 -15.28
N ASP A 12 13.06 -10.54 -15.13
CA ASP A 12 13.20 -11.77 -15.91
C ASP A 12 12.33 -12.94 -15.40
N ARG A 13 11.77 -12.82 -14.19
CA ARG A 13 11.04 -13.90 -13.50
C ARG A 13 9.55 -13.64 -13.35
N ALA A 14 9.11 -12.39 -13.53
CA ALA A 14 7.72 -12.00 -13.33
C ALA A 14 6.92 -11.96 -14.63
N ARG A 15 5.61 -12.22 -14.51
CA ARG A 15 4.63 -11.76 -15.49
C ARG A 15 4.12 -10.39 -15.07
N PHE A 16 4.10 -9.45 -16.00
CA PHE A 16 3.72 -8.06 -15.73
C PHE A 16 2.35 -7.73 -16.29
N ILE A 17 1.65 -6.81 -15.60
CA ILE A 17 0.42 -6.17 -16.05
C ILE A 17 0.53 -4.65 -15.89
N ASP A 18 -0.33 -3.94 -16.61
CA ASP A 18 -0.63 -2.54 -16.28
C ASP A 18 -1.58 -2.51 -15.08
N PHE A 19 -1.10 -1.98 -13.96
CA PHE A 19 -1.88 -1.75 -12.75
C PHE A 19 -1.93 -0.25 -12.45
N TYR A 20 -2.96 0.42 -12.96
CA TYR A 20 -3.16 1.88 -12.81
C TYR A 20 -1.94 2.71 -13.27
N GLY A 21 -1.34 2.34 -14.41
CA GLY A 21 -0.18 3.01 -15.00
C GLY A 21 1.17 2.49 -14.50
N TRP A 22 1.19 1.54 -13.55
CA TRP A 22 2.40 0.87 -13.07
C TRP A 22 2.60 -0.49 -13.75
N GLU A 23 3.84 -0.79 -14.11
CA GLU A 23 4.24 -2.10 -14.62
C GLU A 23 4.53 -3.03 -13.42
N MET A 24 3.50 -3.75 -12.97
CA MET A 24 3.54 -4.54 -11.73
C MET A 24 3.59 -6.05 -11.99
N PRO A 25 4.37 -6.82 -11.21
CA PRO A 25 4.35 -8.27 -11.29
C PRO A 25 2.99 -8.80 -10.79
N VAL A 26 2.27 -9.54 -11.66
CA VAL A 26 1.00 -10.20 -11.32
C VAL A 26 1.21 -11.59 -10.72
N TRP A 27 2.25 -12.31 -11.17
CA TRP A 27 2.75 -13.56 -10.55
C TRP A 27 4.17 -13.86 -11.06
N PHE A 28 4.89 -14.71 -10.33
CA PHE A 28 6.23 -15.22 -10.68
C PHE A 28 6.20 -16.72 -11.06
N SER A 29 5.25 -17.48 -10.50
CA SER A 29 5.09 -18.92 -10.70
C SER A 29 3.67 -19.24 -11.18
N SER A 30 2.67 -19.15 -10.30
CA SER A 30 1.25 -19.11 -10.63
C SER A 30 0.48 -18.47 -9.48
N ILE A 31 -0.69 -17.89 -9.79
CA ILE A 31 -1.57 -17.27 -8.78
C ILE A 31 -1.91 -18.28 -7.66
N GLU A 32 -2.25 -19.51 -8.03
CA GLU A 32 -2.61 -20.56 -7.06
C GLU A 32 -1.43 -20.90 -6.13
N ARG A 33 -0.22 -21.13 -6.69
CA ARG A 33 0.95 -21.50 -5.86
C ARG A 33 1.35 -20.37 -4.92
N GLU A 34 1.34 -19.13 -5.40
CA GLU A 34 1.68 -17.96 -4.58
C GLU A 34 0.63 -17.69 -3.50
N HIS A 35 -0.66 -17.85 -3.83
CA HIS A 35 -1.74 -17.80 -2.85
C HIS A 35 -1.54 -18.84 -1.75
N MET A 36 -1.26 -20.09 -2.13
CA MET A 36 -1.07 -21.18 -1.17
C MET A 36 0.21 -21.01 -0.36
N ALA A 37 1.27 -20.42 -0.92
CA ALA A 37 2.49 -20.08 -0.19
C ALA A 37 2.21 -19.10 0.95
N VAL A 38 1.41 -18.06 0.71
CA VAL A 38 0.99 -17.10 1.75
C VAL A 38 0.09 -17.75 2.80
N ARG A 39 -0.85 -18.61 2.38
CA ARG A 39 -1.79 -19.26 3.29
C ARG A 39 -1.13 -20.28 4.22
N ARG A 40 -0.12 -21.00 3.72
CA ARG A 40 0.54 -22.10 4.44
C ARG A 40 1.88 -21.71 5.05
N ASN A 41 2.48 -20.62 4.60
CA ASN A 41 3.80 -20.18 5.07
C ASN A 41 3.92 -18.64 5.01
N ALA A 42 4.63 -18.10 4.02
CA ALA A 42 4.86 -16.67 3.84
C ALA A 42 4.92 -16.32 2.36
N GLY A 43 4.62 -15.06 2.04
CA GLY A 43 4.83 -14.48 0.71
C GLY A 43 5.39 -13.07 0.82
N VAL A 44 6.17 -12.68 -0.19
CA VAL A 44 6.78 -11.35 -0.28
C VAL A 44 6.16 -10.64 -1.48
N PHE A 45 5.69 -9.41 -1.26
CA PHE A 45 5.02 -8.61 -2.26
C PHE A 45 5.76 -7.29 -2.46
N ASP A 46 5.99 -6.91 -3.71
CA ASP A 46 6.38 -5.54 -4.00
C ASP A 46 5.12 -4.64 -4.04
N ILE A 47 4.94 -3.85 -2.98
CA ILE A 47 3.88 -2.85 -2.87
C ILE A 47 4.43 -1.42 -2.96
N SER A 48 5.64 -1.24 -3.52
CA SER A 48 6.32 0.06 -3.58
C SER A 48 5.62 1.10 -4.46
N HIS A 49 4.67 0.67 -5.30
CA HIS A 49 3.78 1.55 -6.05
C HIS A 49 2.78 2.31 -5.14
N MET A 50 2.56 1.85 -3.90
CA MET A 50 1.71 2.54 -2.94
C MET A 50 2.36 3.85 -2.47
N LYS A 51 1.58 4.93 -2.53
CA LYS A 51 2.02 6.25 -2.09
C LYS A 51 2.16 6.30 -0.56
N ARG A 52 3.25 6.91 -0.10
CA ARG A 52 3.47 7.27 1.31
C ARG A 52 3.54 8.79 1.43
N THR A 53 2.77 9.36 2.35
CA THR A 53 2.72 10.80 2.58
C THR A 53 3.03 11.08 4.04
N TYR A 54 3.85 12.12 4.28
CA TYR A 54 4.16 12.59 5.63
C TYR A 54 3.42 13.89 5.92
N VAL A 55 2.72 13.95 7.06
CA VAL A 55 2.15 15.18 7.60
C VAL A 55 2.95 15.55 8.85
N ARG A 56 3.46 16.79 8.89
CA ARG A 56 4.33 17.28 9.97
C ARG A 56 3.89 18.66 10.44
N GLY A 57 4.16 18.98 11.70
CA GLY A 57 3.81 20.26 12.32
C GLY A 57 3.00 20.07 13.60
N LYS A 58 2.85 21.16 14.37
CA LYS A 58 2.22 21.13 15.71
C LYS A 58 0.77 20.62 15.69
N ARG A 59 0.04 20.81 14.57
CA ARG A 59 -1.35 20.38 14.39
C ARG A 59 -1.52 19.21 13.41
N ALA A 60 -0.46 18.43 13.17
CA ALA A 60 -0.52 17.34 12.19
C ALA A 60 -1.58 16.28 12.57
N ALA A 61 -1.70 15.97 13.86
CA ALA A 61 -2.70 15.04 14.38
C ALA A 61 -4.12 15.59 14.21
N ASP A 62 -4.37 16.84 14.64
CA ASP A 62 -5.69 17.48 14.51
C ASP A 62 -6.14 17.60 13.04
N TYR A 63 -5.20 17.88 12.13
CA TYR A 63 -5.49 17.91 10.70
C TYR A 63 -5.90 16.53 10.17
N LEU A 64 -5.23 15.47 10.62
CA LEU A 64 -5.58 14.10 10.23
C LEU A 64 -6.90 13.64 10.88
N ASP A 65 -7.22 14.07 12.09
CA ASP A 65 -8.53 13.85 12.73
C ASP A 65 -9.67 14.52 11.95
N TYR A 66 -9.41 15.67 11.34
CA TYR A 66 -10.37 16.34 10.47
C TYR A 66 -10.54 15.62 9.12
N LEU A 67 -9.43 15.14 8.53
CA LEU A 67 -9.42 14.54 7.20
C LEU A 67 -9.92 13.08 7.18
N CYS A 68 -9.64 12.32 8.25
CA CYS A 68 -9.88 10.89 8.32
C CYS A 68 -11.11 10.56 9.18
N GLY A 69 -11.81 9.47 8.84
CA GLY A 69 -12.88 8.95 9.70
C GLY A 69 -12.43 8.37 11.06
N ALA A 70 -11.14 8.05 11.22
CA ALA A 70 -10.54 7.63 12.48
C ALA A 70 -10.03 8.83 13.31
N LYS A 71 -9.55 8.57 14.54
CA LYS A 71 -8.86 9.57 15.39
C LYS A 71 -7.34 9.31 15.52
N PRO A 72 -6.53 9.68 14.51
CA PRO A 72 -5.07 9.66 14.60
C PRO A 72 -4.47 10.33 15.86
N SER A 73 -5.08 11.40 16.38
CA SER A 73 -4.62 12.08 17.62
C SER A 73 -4.64 11.18 18.86
N ALA A 74 -5.52 10.19 18.88
CA ALA A 74 -5.64 9.23 19.97
C ALA A 74 -4.66 8.04 19.85
N LEU A 75 -3.94 7.91 18.72
CA LEU A 75 -3.00 6.83 18.52
C LEU A 75 -1.72 7.04 19.32
N LYS A 76 -1.35 6.02 20.10
CA LYS A 76 -0.03 5.95 20.74
C LYS A 76 1.05 5.74 19.66
N LYS A 77 2.26 6.25 19.91
CA LYS A 77 3.42 6.06 19.02
C LYS A 77 3.63 4.57 18.68
N GLY A 78 3.86 4.28 17.40
CA GLY A 78 4.03 2.92 16.90
C GLY A 78 2.72 2.15 16.62
N ARG A 79 1.56 2.78 16.84
CA ARG A 79 0.26 2.25 16.42
C ARG A 79 -0.18 2.88 15.10
N LEU A 80 -1.05 2.18 14.38
CA LEU A 80 -1.71 2.64 13.15
C LEU A 80 -3.22 2.45 13.25
N ALA A 81 -3.96 3.20 12.47
CA ALA A 81 -5.38 2.98 12.21
C ALA A 81 -5.61 2.91 10.69
N TYR A 82 -6.44 1.97 10.27
CA TYR A 82 -7.02 2.00 8.92
C TYR A 82 -8.21 2.94 8.93
N THR A 83 -8.31 3.80 7.92
CA THR A 83 -9.34 4.83 7.84
C THR A 83 -9.63 5.21 6.40
N HIS A 84 -10.82 5.73 6.18
CA HIS A 84 -11.21 6.39 4.94
C HIS A 84 -10.93 7.90 5.06
N VAL A 85 -10.79 8.54 3.90
CA VAL A 85 -10.87 9.99 3.70
C VAL A 85 -12.10 10.21 2.85
N LEU A 86 -13.13 10.81 3.44
CA LEU A 86 -14.43 11.00 2.78
C LEU A 86 -14.47 12.38 2.12
N ASN A 87 -15.30 12.53 1.10
CA ASN A 87 -15.65 13.85 0.59
C ASN A 87 -16.76 14.52 1.44
N GLU A 88 -17.12 15.75 1.09
CA GLU A 88 -18.13 16.57 1.80
C GLU A 88 -19.54 15.92 1.89
N ARG A 89 -19.82 14.89 1.09
CA ARG A 89 -21.10 14.14 1.12
C ARG A 89 -20.99 12.81 1.87
N GLY A 90 -19.85 12.53 2.49
CA GLY A 90 -19.59 11.29 3.22
C GLY A 90 -19.37 10.06 2.34
N ALA A 91 -19.15 10.26 1.04
CA ALA A 91 -18.77 9.20 0.10
C ALA A 91 -17.25 9.04 -0.01
#